data_AF-A0A640Y8W3-F1
#
_entry.id   AF-A0A640Y8W3-F1
#
_cell.length_a   1.000
_cell.length_b   1.000
_cell.length_c   1.000
_cell.angle_alpha   90.00
_cell.angle_beta   90.00
_cell.angle_gamma   90.00
#
_symmetry.space_group_name_H-M   'P 1'
#
loop_
_entity.id
_entity.type
_entity.pdbx_description
1 polymer ?
#
loop_
_entity_poly.entity_id
_entity_poly.type
_entity_poly.pdbx_seq_one_letter_code
_entity_poly.pdbx_strand_id
1 'polypeptide(L)'
;MAFDSSAPRRMARAVGTVVLAAVLVLVIAAPAGAGSKHRERHRVDLNGATKMVGGTIIPGPVIDRGTVDGKPFRDGRIKLVVQLDIATATATGSFRIRDDRGTAFGTVDMTFTISGNEITFNGTADFTGGKGRYKGIRGRDLKAYDHNTLDGQNGTIRLKGFVRY
;
A
#
# COMPACT_ATOMS: atom_id res chain seq x y z
N MET A 1 -43.74 32.81 -16.23
CA MET A 1 -43.99 31.36 -16.19
C MET A 1 -43.90 30.92 -14.75
N ALA A 2 -45.01 30.48 -14.19
CA ALA A 2 -45.17 30.01 -12.81
C ALA A 2 -45.42 28.50 -12.80
N PHE A 3 -45.44 27.91 -11.59
CA PHE A 3 -45.71 26.51 -11.19
C PHE A 3 -44.47 25.60 -11.17
N ASP A 4 -44.21 24.77 -10.15
CA ASP A 4 -44.92 24.47 -8.90
C ASP A 4 -43.96 23.78 -7.92
N SER A 5 -44.19 23.96 -6.63
CA SER A 5 -43.44 23.36 -5.52
C SER A 5 -44.28 22.26 -4.89
N SER A 6 -43.82 21.00 -4.93
CA SER A 6 -44.48 19.95 -4.15
C SER A 6 -43.51 18.86 -3.67
N ALA A 7 -43.12 18.98 -2.40
CA ALA A 7 -42.95 17.83 -1.49
C ALA A 7 -44.22 17.77 -0.59
N PRO A 8 -44.46 16.76 0.27
CA PRO A 8 -43.80 15.47 0.48
C PRO A 8 -44.81 14.28 0.50
N ARG A 9 -44.33 13.02 0.52
CA ARG A 9 -45.16 11.90 1.02
C ARG A 9 -44.37 11.04 2.01
N ARG A 10 -44.67 11.25 3.30
CA ARG A 10 -44.45 10.28 4.36
C ARG A 10 -45.47 9.15 4.18
N MET A 11 -45.03 7.90 4.19
CA MET A 11 -45.90 6.77 4.56
C MET A 11 -45.26 6.04 5.75
N ALA A 12 -46.02 6.04 6.84
CA ALA A 12 -45.80 5.24 8.03
C ALA A 12 -46.64 3.95 7.96
N ARG A 13 -46.38 3.05 8.93
CA ARG A 13 -47.02 1.76 9.26
C ARG A 13 -46.24 0.56 8.68
N ALA A 14 -45.99 -0.52 9.41
CA ALA A 14 -46.84 -1.10 10.45
C ALA A 14 -46.05 -1.71 11.63
N VAL A 15 -46.73 -1.67 12.77
CA VAL A 15 -46.49 -2.41 14.01
C VAL A 15 -46.74 -3.90 13.75
N GLY A 16 -45.84 -4.75 14.23
CA GLY A 16 -45.99 -6.21 14.26
C GLY A 16 -45.29 -6.79 15.49
N THR A 17 -46.00 -6.80 16.61
CA THR A 17 -45.67 -7.57 17.81
C THR A 17 -46.03 -9.04 17.55
N VAL A 18 -45.13 -10.01 17.75
CA VAL A 18 -45.48 -11.41 18.10
C VAL A 18 -44.22 -12.19 18.56
N VAL A 19 -44.32 -12.64 19.82
CA VAL A 19 -43.83 -13.91 20.42
C VAL A 19 -42.35 -14.10 20.77
N LEU A 20 -42.19 -14.11 22.10
CA LEU A 20 -41.11 -14.64 22.92
C LEU A 20 -40.89 -16.14 22.66
N ALA A 21 -39.69 -16.54 22.24
CA ALA A 21 -39.20 -17.91 22.37
C ALA A 21 -37.75 -17.85 22.86
N ALA A 22 -37.57 -18.11 24.16
CA ALA A 22 -36.28 -18.18 24.82
C ALA A 22 -35.54 -19.45 24.36
N VAL A 23 -34.57 -19.30 23.46
CA VAL A 23 -33.57 -20.33 23.17
C VAL A 23 -32.35 -20.01 24.02
N LEU A 24 -32.13 -20.84 25.04
CA LEU A 24 -30.91 -20.86 25.83
C LEU A 24 -29.77 -21.41 24.97
N VAL A 25 -29.11 -20.55 24.19
CA VAL A 25 -27.89 -20.91 23.47
C VAL A 25 -26.73 -20.85 24.46
N LEU A 26 -26.22 -22.03 24.83
CA LEU A 26 -24.96 -22.18 25.54
C LEU A 26 -23.83 -21.69 24.64
N VAL A 27 -23.49 -20.41 24.71
CA VAL A 27 -22.31 -19.86 24.04
C VAL A 27 -21.09 -20.36 24.81
N ILE A 28 -20.55 -21.49 24.38
CA ILE A 28 -19.20 -21.90 24.76
C ILE A 28 -18.28 -20.85 24.16
N ALA A 29 -17.87 -19.88 24.98
CA ALA A 29 -16.79 -18.96 24.67
C ALA A 29 -15.51 -19.80 24.60
N ALA A 30 -15.26 -20.41 23.43
CA ALA A 30 -13.97 -20.96 23.13
C ALA A 30 -12.97 -19.79 23.26
N PRO A 31 -11.92 -19.90 24.09
CA PRO A 31 -10.89 -18.88 24.09
C PRO A 31 -10.29 -18.89 22.69
N ALA A 32 -10.52 -17.82 21.93
CA ALA A 32 -9.79 -17.51 20.72
C ALA A 32 -8.35 -17.12 21.10
N GLY A 33 -7.65 -18.02 21.78
CA GLY A 33 -6.21 -18.03 21.91
C GLY A 33 -5.64 -18.48 20.57
N ALA A 34 -5.85 -17.67 19.53
CA ALA A 34 -4.98 -17.67 18.37
C ALA A 34 -3.62 -17.24 18.90
N GLY A 35 -2.84 -18.21 19.39
CA GLY A 35 -1.45 -18.00 19.77
C GLY A 35 -0.81 -17.25 18.62
N SER A 36 -0.41 -16.01 18.89
CA SER A 36 0.26 -15.20 17.88
C SER A 36 1.52 -15.96 17.54
N LYS A 37 1.53 -16.65 16.39
CA LYS A 37 2.77 -17.20 15.84
C LYS A 37 3.76 -16.05 15.87
N HIS A 38 4.80 -16.21 16.68
CA HIS A 38 5.78 -15.17 16.91
C HIS A 38 6.36 -14.80 15.55
N ARG A 39 5.99 -13.62 15.03
CA ARG A 39 6.41 -13.19 13.70
C ARG A 39 7.90 -12.93 13.76
N GLU A 40 8.65 -13.65 12.97
CA GLU A 40 10.11 -13.55 12.95
C GLU A 40 10.52 -12.20 12.36
N ARG A 41 11.61 -11.64 12.88
CA ARG A 41 12.17 -10.38 12.36
C ARG A 41 13.10 -10.70 11.21
N HIS A 42 12.83 -10.12 10.04
CA HIS A 42 13.64 -10.30 8.84
C HIS A 42 14.27 -8.96 8.43
N ARG A 43 15.54 -9.00 8.03
CA ARG A 43 16.21 -7.83 7.43
C ARG A 43 15.69 -7.61 6.02
N VAL A 44 15.43 -6.35 5.70
CA VAL A 44 15.18 -5.87 4.34
C VAL A 44 16.44 -5.16 3.85
N ASP A 45 16.95 -5.60 2.71
CA ASP A 45 18.06 -5.00 1.99
C ASP A 45 17.83 -5.32 0.52
N LEU A 46 17.18 -4.39 -0.18
CA LEU A 46 16.79 -4.52 -1.57
C LEU A 46 17.46 -3.45 -2.40
N ASN A 47 17.86 -3.86 -3.60
CA ASN A 47 18.17 -2.96 -4.70
C ASN A 47 17.21 -3.29 -5.83
N GLY A 48 17.05 -2.36 -6.77
CA GLY A 48 16.22 -2.60 -7.93
C GLY A 48 16.43 -1.59 -9.02
N ALA A 49 15.91 -1.93 -10.19
CA ALA A 49 15.88 -1.07 -11.35
C ALA A 49 14.43 -0.92 -11.82
N THR A 50 14.00 0.30 -12.09
CA THR A 50 12.63 0.64 -12.47
C THR A 50 12.62 1.49 -13.73
N LYS A 51 11.48 1.48 -14.42
CA LYS A 51 11.18 2.41 -15.50
C LYS A 51 9.72 2.82 -15.46
N MET A 52 9.44 4.03 -15.90
CA MET A 52 8.09 4.55 -16.10
C MET A 52 7.42 3.79 -17.24
N VAL A 53 6.23 3.27 -16.97
CA VAL A 53 5.42 2.52 -17.94
C VAL A 53 4.04 3.13 -18.15
N GLY A 54 3.73 4.23 -17.47
CA GLY A 54 2.48 4.96 -17.63
C GLY A 54 2.33 6.06 -16.59
N GLY A 55 1.29 6.85 -16.77
CA GLY A 55 1.07 8.07 -16.00
C GLY A 55 1.64 9.30 -16.70
N THR A 56 1.38 10.45 -16.10
CA THR A 56 1.95 11.74 -16.48
C THR A 56 2.54 12.35 -15.23
N ILE A 57 3.74 12.94 -15.34
CA ILE A 57 4.40 13.59 -14.22
C ILE A 57 3.48 14.67 -13.62
N ILE A 58 2.69 15.36 -14.46
CA ILE A 58 1.68 16.34 -14.05
C ILE A 58 0.52 16.37 -15.09
N PRO A 59 -0.77 16.35 -14.69
CA PRO A 59 -1.29 15.92 -13.38
C PRO A 59 -1.57 14.41 -13.41
N GLY A 60 -0.99 13.66 -12.47
CA GLY A 60 -1.38 12.27 -12.27
C GLY A 60 -0.34 11.42 -11.54
N PRO A 61 -0.70 10.18 -11.19
CA PRO A 61 0.24 9.25 -10.62
C PRO A 61 1.18 8.74 -11.70
N VAL A 62 2.47 8.72 -11.39
CA VAL A 62 3.51 8.03 -12.13
C VAL A 62 3.44 6.53 -11.80
N ILE A 63 3.53 5.68 -12.82
CA ILE A 63 3.53 4.22 -12.66
C ILE A 63 4.86 3.66 -13.14
N ASP A 64 5.63 3.15 -12.20
CA ASP A 64 6.90 2.49 -12.51
C ASP A 64 6.80 0.98 -12.35
N ARG A 65 7.57 0.27 -13.16
CA ARG A 65 7.76 -1.18 -13.05
C ARG A 65 9.22 -1.52 -13.17
N GLY A 66 9.60 -2.58 -12.48
CA GLY A 66 10.99 -2.95 -12.39
C GLY A 66 11.25 -4.33 -11.83
N THR A 67 12.51 -4.59 -11.62
CA THR A 67 13.02 -5.76 -10.90
C THR A 67 13.63 -5.31 -9.58
N VAL A 68 13.58 -6.18 -8.59
CA VAL A 68 14.31 -6.02 -7.33
C VAL A 68 15.11 -7.27 -7.05
N ASP A 69 16.26 -7.11 -6.43
CA ASP A 69 17.10 -8.16 -5.90
C ASP A 69 17.30 -7.96 -4.38
N GLY A 70 17.64 -9.03 -3.67
CA GLY A 70 18.07 -8.94 -2.27
C GLY A 70 17.09 -9.54 -1.26
N LYS A 71 17.27 -9.23 0.03
CA LYS A 71 16.51 -9.88 1.11
C LYS A 71 15.28 -9.06 1.49
N PRO A 72 14.13 -9.70 1.74
CA PRO A 72 13.84 -11.13 1.66
C PRO A 72 13.29 -11.60 0.29
N PHE A 73 13.34 -10.80 -0.77
CA PHE A 73 12.56 -11.02 -2.00
C PHE A 73 13.31 -11.72 -3.15
N ARG A 74 14.60 -12.04 -3.00
CA ARG A 74 15.47 -12.59 -4.06
C ARG A 74 15.22 -11.81 -5.36
N ASP A 75 15.02 -12.48 -6.48
CA ASP A 75 14.71 -11.88 -7.78
C ASP A 75 13.20 -11.64 -7.89
N GLY A 76 12.79 -10.44 -7.50
CA GLY A 76 11.41 -10.00 -7.51
C GLY A 76 11.10 -9.01 -8.64
N ARG A 77 9.81 -8.78 -8.85
CA ARG A 77 9.30 -7.66 -9.64
C ARG A 77 8.65 -6.63 -8.74
N ILE A 78 8.85 -5.36 -9.05
CA ILE A 78 8.22 -4.26 -8.35
C ILE A 78 7.28 -3.48 -9.26
N LYS A 79 6.16 -3.01 -8.70
CA LYS A 79 5.30 -1.98 -9.25
C LYS A 79 5.19 -0.85 -8.25
N LEU A 80 5.41 0.38 -8.70
CA LEU A 80 5.24 1.60 -7.93
C LEU A 80 4.10 2.41 -8.56
N VAL A 81 3.32 3.09 -7.73
CA VAL A 81 2.33 4.08 -8.14
C VAL A 81 2.52 5.27 -7.22
N VAL A 82 3.05 6.37 -7.75
CA VAL A 82 3.53 7.52 -6.97
C VAL A 82 2.85 8.79 -7.46
N GLN A 83 2.32 9.57 -6.52
CA GLN A 83 1.85 10.92 -6.75
C GLN A 83 2.96 11.89 -6.37
N LEU A 84 3.30 12.78 -7.30
CA LEU A 84 4.24 13.88 -7.05
C LEU A 84 3.45 15.14 -6.70
N ASP A 85 3.92 15.85 -5.68
CA ASP A 85 3.53 17.21 -5.36
C ASP A 85 4.74 18.12 -5.58
N ILE A 86 4.68 18.92 -6.65
CA ILE A 86 5.76 19.83 -7.03
C ILE A 86 5.83 21.04 -6.09
N ALA A 87 4.72 21.45 -5.47
CA ALA A 87 4.70 22.61 -4.60
C ALA A 87 5.45 22.33 -3.29
N THR A 88 5.36 21.10 -2.78
CA THR A 88 6.01 20.67 -1.53
C THR A 88 7.26 19.83 -1.75
N ALA A 89 7.61 19.51 -3.01
CA ALA A 89 8.69 18.59 -3.36
C ALA A 89 8.56 17.22 -2.66
N THR A 90 7.33 16.69 -2.59
CA THR A 90 7.02 15.40 -1.94
C THR A 90 6.47 14.38 -2.92
N ALA A 91 6.68 13.11 -2.59
CA ALA A 91 6.23 11.98 -3.36
C ALA A 91 5.63 10.93 -2.41
N THR A 92 4.34 10.65 -2.59
CA THR A 92 3.63 9.65 -1.79
C THR A 92 3.04 8.59 -2.71
N GLY A 93 2.95 7.35 -2.24
CA GLY A 93 2.49 6.31 -3.12
C GLY A 93 2.35 4.94 -2.51
N SER A 94 2.14 3.98 -3.39
CA SER A 94 2.06 2.57 -3.05
C SER A 94 3.04 1.75 -3.86
N PHE A 95 3.48 0.66 -3.28
CA PHE A 95 4.34 -0.30 -3.95
C PHE A 95 3.83 -1.73 -3.78
N ARG A 96 4.20 -2.59 -4.72
CA ARG A 96 3.99 -4.02 -4.65
C ARG A 96 5.22 -4.75 -5.16
N ILE A 97 5.76 -5.64 -4.35
CA ILE A 97 6.87 -6.54 -4.70
C ILE A 97 6.33 -7.96 -4.79
N ARG A 98 6.68 -8.68 -5.85
CA ARG A 98 6.29 -10.08 -6.07
C ARG A 98 7.50 -10.91 -6.49
N ASP A 99 7.68 -12.06 -5.85
CA ASP A 99 8.61 -13.11 -6.29
C ASP A 99 7.84 -14.45 -6.45
N ASP A 100 8.58 -15.55 -6.55
CA ASP A 100 8.06 -16.92 -6.61
C ASP A 100 7.38 -17.38 -5.31
N ARG A 101 7.77 -16.83 -4.16
CA ARG A 101 7.31 -17.22 -2.82
C ARG A 101 6.09 -16.43 -2.34
N GLY A 102 5.82 -15.25 -2.91
CA GLY A 102 4.64 -14.49 -2.54
C GLY A 102 4.59 -13.05 -3.08
N THR A 103 3.83 -12.22 -2.38
CA THR A 103 3.70 -10.79 -2.72
C THR A 103 3.65 -9.98 -1.43
N ALA A 104 4.36 -8.86 -1.39
CA ALA A 104 4.27 -7.88 -0.34
C ALA A 104 3.85 -6.53 -0.94
N PHE A 105 3.15 -5.72 -0.16
CA PHE A 105 2.69 -4.40 -0.58
C PHE A 105 2.75 -3.41 0.57
N GLY A 106 2.82 -2.14 0.22
CA GLY A 106 3.13 -1.08 1.15
C GLY A 106 2.95 0.31 0.58
N THR A 107 3.37 1.29 1.34
CA THR A 107 3.31 2.72 1.01
C THR A 107 4.69 3.34 1.08
N VAL A 108 4.88 4.44 0.35
CA VAL A 108 6.08 5.28 0.41
C VAL A 108 5.70 6.72 0.74
N ASP A 109 6.58 7.39 1.46
CA ASP A 109 6.52 8.83 1.75
C ASP A 109 7.93 9.39 1.62
N MET A 110 8.14 10.24 0.63
CA MET A 110 9.47 10.71 0.22
C MET A 110 9.46 12.20 -0.08
N THR A 111 10.62 12.82 0.06
CA THR A 111 10.93 14.12 -0.55
C THR A 111 11.76 13.91 -1.80
N PHE A 112 11.76 14.85 -2.73
CA PHE A 112 12.58 14.78 -3.93
C PHE A 112 13.35 16.06 -4.23
N THR A 113 14.48 15.90 -4.90
CA THR A 113 15.27 16.99 -5.47
C THR A 113 15.47 16.74 -6.95
N ILE A 114 15.42 17.81 -7.75
CA ILE A 114 15.70 17.77 -9.19
C ILE A 114 17.03 18.48 -9.43
N SER A 115 17.92 17.83 -10.18
CA SER A 115 19.20 18.39 -10.59
C SER A 115 19.48 18.03 -12.03
N GLY A 116 19.45 19.02 -12.93
CA GLY A 116 19.57 18.78 -14.37
C GLY A 116 18.43 17.89 -14.88
N ASN A 117 18.79 16.76 -15.50
CA ASN A 117 17.84 15.78 -16.04
C ASN A 117 17.58 14.60 -15.07
N GLU A 118 17.94 14.75 -13.80
CA GLU A 118 17.81 13.72 -12.79
C GLU A 118 16.89 14.15 -11.65
N ILE A 119 16.22 13.18 -11.06
CA ILE A 119 15.39 13.32 -9.87
C ILE A 119 15.83 12.29 -8.84
N THR A 120 16.03 12.74 -7.60
CA THR A 120 16.41 11.89 -6.48
C THR A 120 15.36 11.97 -5.40
N PHE A 121 14.91 10.82 -4.90
CA PHE A 121 13.96 10.69 -3.81
C PHE A 121 14.62 10.12 -2.56
N ASN A 122 14.28 10.69 -1.40
CA ASN A 122 14.71 10.19 -0.11
C ASN A 122 13.52 10.19 0.85
N GLY A 123 13.31 9.08 1.55
CA GLY A 123 12.26 9.00 2.54
C GLY A 123 12.12 7.64 3.19
N THR A 124 10.87 7.28 3.47
CA THR A 124 10.52 6.05 4.14
C THR A 124 9.52 5.22 3.36
N ALA A 125 9.48 3.93 3.69
CA ALA A 125 8.46 3.02 3.21
C ALA A 125 7.97 2.10 4.32
N ASP A 126 6.71 1.71 4.20
CA ASP A 126 6.00 0.86 5.14
C ASP A 126 5.48 -0.37 4.42
N PHE A 127 5.78 -1.56 4.94
CA PHE A 127 5.08 -2.78 4.53
C PHE A 127 3.77 -2.90 5.29
N THR A 128 2.65 -2.92 4.57
CA THR A 128 1.30 -2.93 5.15
C THR A 128 0.61 -4.30 5.04
N GLY A 129 1.11 -5.19 4.17
CA GLY A 129 0.65 -6.56 4.10
C GLY A 129 1.30 -7.39 3.00
N GLY A 130 0.87 -8.65 2.91
CA GLY A 130 1.39 -9.59 1.94
C GLY A 130 0.58 -10.89 1.84
N LYS A 131 0.95 -11.72 0.86
CA LYS A 131 0.37 -13.02 0.51
C LYS A 131 1.50 -14.06 0.35
N GLY A 132 1.15 -15.34 0.39
CA GLY A 132 2.11 -16.44 0.30
C GLY A 132 3.06 -16.43 1.50
N ARG A 133 4.37 -16.59 1.25
CA ARG A 133 5.41 -16.54 2.29
C ARG A 133 5.41 -15.23 3.08
N TYR A 134 4.93 -14.13 2.51
CA TYR A 134 4.89 -12.81 3.14
C TYR A 134 3.55 -12.50 3.82
N LYS A 135 2.70 -13.50 4.07
CA LYS A 135 1.41 -13.29 4.73
C LYS A 135 1.63 -12.64 6.10
N GLY A 136 1.06 -11.45 6.29
CA GLY A 136 1.19 -10.70 7.54
C GLY A 136 2.47 -9.88 7.69
N ILE A 137 3.27 -9.71 6.62
CA ILE A 137 4.41 -8.80 6.62
C ILE A 137 4.03 -7.39 7.07
N ARG A 138 4.79 -6.89 8.04
CA ARG A 138 4.72 -5.53 8.57
C ARG A 138 6.11 -4.99 8.81
N GLY A 139 6.34 -3.75 8.44
CA GLY A 139 7.53 -2.98 8.77
C GLY A 139 7.22 -1.52 8.57
N ARG A 140 7.86 -0.66 9.36
CA ARG A 140 7.68 0.78 9.31
C ARG A 140 9.03 1.47 9.23
N ASP A 141 9.03 2.66 8.65
CA ASP A 141 10.19 3.56 8.63
C ASP A 141 11.41 2.90 7.96
N LEU A 142 11.17 2.05 6.95
CA LEU A 142 12.27 1.51 6.16
C LEU A 142 12.86 2.65 5.33
N LYS A 143 14.18 2.79 5.33
CA LYS A 143 14.88 3.79 4.52
C LYS A 143 14.66 3.47 3.04
N ALA A 144 14.04 4.40 2.34
CA ALA A 144 13.77 4.32 0.91
C ALA A 144 14.58 5.39 0.18
N TYR A 145 15.18 4.97 -0.94
CA TYR A 145 15.90 5.83 -1.86
C TYR A 145 15.50 5.44 -3.28
N ASP A 146 15.27 6.42 -4.13
CA ASP A 146 15.07 6.25 -5.57
C ASP A 146 15.86 7.33 -6.31
N HIS A 147 16.44 6.98 -7.45
CA HIS A 147 17.11 7.90 -8.35
C HIS A 147 16.71 7.56 -9.77
N ASN A 148 16.24 8.54 -10.53
CA ASN A 148 15.72 8.34 -11.87
C ASN A 148 16.11 9.51 -12.78
N THR A 149 16.10 9.27 -14.08
CA THR A 149 16.09 10.33 -15.08
C THR A 149 14.68 10.90 -15.22
N LEU A 150 14.54 12.17 -15.62
CA LEU A 150 13.23 12.80 -15.76
C LEU A 150 12.36 12.19 -16.88
N ASP A 151 12.98 11.50 -17.84
CA ASP A 151 12.28 10.68 -18.84
C ASP A 151 11.75 9.34 -18.28
N GLY A 152 12.07 9.04 -17.02
CA GLY A 152 11.66 7.87 -16.27
C GLY A 152 12.28 6.56 -16.75
N GLN A 153 13.31 6.57 -17.60
CA GLN A 153 13.83 5.35 -18.21
C GLN A 153 14.91 4.64 -17.38
N ASN A 154 15.55 5.34 -16.43
CA ASN A 154 16.72 4.84 -15.71
C ASN A 154 16.54 4.97 -14.18
N GLY A 155 15.50 4.32 -13.64
CA GLY A 155 15.24 4.31 -12.21
C GLY A 155 16.10 3.27 -11.48
N THR A 156 16.66 3.66 -10.34
CA THR A 156 17.33 2.77 -9.38
C THR A 156 16.74 2.98 -8.00
N ILE A 157 16.38 1.88 -7.33
CA ILE A 157 15.77 1.93 -6.00
C ILE A 157 16.61 1.19 -4.98
N ARG A 158 16.51 1.65 -3.73
CA ARG A 158 17.06 0.97 -2.57
C ARG A 158 16.07 1.01 -1.41
N LEU A 159 15.89 -0.13 -0.76
CA LEU A 159 15.04 -0.24 0.43
C LEU A 159 15.75 -1.00 1.53
N LYS A 160 15.85 -0.39 2.72
CA LYS A 160 16.55 -0.96 3.87
C LYS A 160 15.79 -0.84 5.17
N GLY A 161 15.83 -1.89 5.98
CA GLY A 161 15.28 -1.86 7.32
C GLY A 161 14.93 -3.25 7.83
N PHE A 162 13.82 -3.36 8.55
CA PHE A 162 13.36 -4.62 9.13
C PHE A 162 11.86 -4.77 8.99
N VAL A 163 11.42 -6.01 8.84
CA VAL A 163 10.01 -6.40 8.81
C VAL A 163 9.78 -7.58 9.75
N ARG A 164 8.51 -7.87 10.05
CA ARG A 164 8.09 -9.06 10.78
C ARG A 164 7.03 -9.83 10.00
N TYR A 165 7.22 -11.14 9.84
CA TYR A 165 6.22 -12.10 9.32
C TYR A 165 6.59 -13.55 9.64
#